data_AF-A0A7U9WZE0-F1
#
_entry.id   AF-A0A7U9WZE0-F1
#
_cell.length_a   1.000
_cell.length_b   1.000
_cell.length_c   1.000
_cell.angle_alpha   90.00
_cell.angle_beta   90.00
_cell.angle_gamma   90.00
#
_symmetry.space_group_name_H-M   'P 1'
#
loop_
_entity.id
_entity.type
_entity.pdbx_description
1 polymer ?
#
loop_
_entity_poly.entity_id
_entity_poly.type
_entity_poly.pdbx_seq_one_letter_code
_entity_poly.pdbx_strand_id
1 'polypeptide(L)'
;MKCPRCQTENNTQARFCVQCGYDLSTTGQMKGAVHCACCGAILPAGVRFCTSCGTPIGNTFTQQNDDSEGTMILEESNPEQEDSFEGTMVLEETSMPFTVDQSDKTQMLNDSSMPFTVDQSDRTQMLNDSVGNEVNYAKYYENNTYNNSMNQGGNNTVQTNTIQSNSGNKMKLVIGLLCIMIVAAAVVLVLVWKGIVKLPFDLPFIPTMETETTTEVESSTVETINEKESGKGVSEEQLSNADRDLSEGKEKIENIEELIDGMENIESAMEQYKTLADEFGMSESVSEHMADAYDVYVSAIIKHKDMMAEQELSGGIHTQIMNEFGQAIAYAEEFIAAGFDVDTSLLISERDGFDTSYRNRVIKAFNEFASRDSWSRTEAWNLMDDTDNMFASDDLDDPIRLRYCYALAWWTQKQIESELGSGTITQKGAALKIAGILEATDYNLMLVDYYIQYMHAEGQDCSMVETAYLEILDKLADTQGLHIGEDVDMAHFWYFNDFGQYSVDDKNGVTTENRQWIRQRLGSVTF
;
A
#
# COMPACT_ATOMS: atom_id res chain seq x y z
N MET A 1 7.45 -16.62 -44.31
CA MET A 1 6.33 -16.74 -43.35
C MET A 1 5.82 -15.35 -43.00
N LYS A 2 4.51 -15.17 -42.82
CA LYS A 2 3.96 -13.87 -42.43
C LYS A 2 4.08 -13.67 -40.93
N CYS A 3 4.54 -12.49 -40.51
CA CYS A 3 4.59 -12.14 -39.10
C CYS A 3 3.16 -12.08 -38.54
N PRO A 4 2.82 -12.81 -37.47
CA PRO A 4 1.46 -12.78 -36.93
C PRO A 4 1.09 -11.41 -36.35
N ARG A 5 2.09 -10.61 -35.94
CA ARG A 5 1.90 -9.26 -35.39
C ARG A 5 1.62 -8.19 -36.45
N CYS A 6 2.50 -8.03 -37.45
CA CYS A 6 2.39 -6.95 -38.44
C CYS A 6 2.08 -7.43 -39.88
N GLN A 7 1.89 -8.72 -40.09
CA GLN A 7 1.59 -9.38 -41.38
C GLN A 7 2.66 -9.24 -42.48
N THR A 8 3.79 -8.58 -42.19
CA THR A 8 4.93 -8.49 -43.11
C THR A 8 5.44 -9.88 -43.48
N GLU A 9 5.79 -10.06 -44.75
CA GLU A 9 6.35 -11.30 -45.25
C GLU A 9 7.84 -11.39 -44.95
N ASN A 10 8.22 -12.38 -44.14
CA ASN A 10 9.59 -12.58 -43.68
C ASN A 10 10.16 -13.88 -44.27
N ASN A 11 11.49 -13.97 -44.33
CA ASN A 11 12.19 -15.20 -44.67
C ASN A 11 11.78 -16.32 -43.68
N THR A 12 11.58 -17.56 -44.15
CA THR A 12 11.14 -18.70 -43.34
C THR A 12 12.16 -19.15 -42.28
N GLN A 13 13.40 -18.68 -42.36
CA GLN A 13 14.44 -18.91 -41.34
C GLN A 13 14.75 -17.64 -40.51
N ALA A 14 14.02 -16.54 -40.72
CA ALA A 14 14.21 -15.32 -39.94
C ALA A 14 13.78 -15.55 -38.49
N ARG A 15 14.67 -15.27 -37.55
CA ARG A 15 14.41 -15.40 -36.12
C ARG A 15 13.54 -14.26 -35.59
N PHE A 16 13.63 -13.07 -36.18
CA PHE A 16 12.81 -11.91 -35.85
C PHE A 16 12.20 -11.31 -37.12
N CYS A 17 11.05 -10.67 -36.99
CA CYS A 17 10.43 -9.93 -38.08
C CYS A 17 11.27 -8.71 -38.44
N VAL A 18 11.61 -8.57 -39.72
CA VAL A 18 12.43 -7.45 -40.23
C VAL A 18 11.77 -6.09 -40.02
N GLN A 19 10.44 -6.03 -39.91
CA GLN A 19 9.70 -4.78 -39.82
C GLN A 19 9.32 -4.37 -38.40
N CYS A 20 8.94 -5.33 -37.54
CA CYS A 20 8.45 -5.02 -36.19
C CYS A 20 9.23 -5.70 -35.07
N GLY A 21 10.32 -6.40 -35.38
CA GLY A 21 11.17 -7.07 -34.39
C GLY A 21 10.54 -8.29 -33.70
N TYR A 22 9.28 -8.64 -34.02
CA TYR A 22 8.58 -9.77 -33.40
C TYR A 22 9.32 -11.10 -33.61
N ASP A 23 9.56 -11.86 -32.53
CA ASP A 23 10.24 -13.16 -32.59
C ASP A 23 9.39 -14.20 -33.33
N LEU A 24 9.91 -14.68 -34.46
CA LEU A 24 9.25 -15.64 -35.34
C LEU A 24 9.67 -17.09 -35.04
N SER A 25 10.57 -17.31 -34.07
CA SER A 25 11.06 -18.64 -33.70
C SER A 25 10.04 -19.51 -32.95
N THR A 26 8.89 -18.95 -32.56
CA THR A 26 7.85 -19.56 -31.72
C THR A 26 6.61 -20.03 -32.48
N THR A 27 6.76 -20.62 -33.67
CA THR A 27 5.67 -21.40 -34.32
C THR A 27 5.71 -22.92 -34.02
N GLY A 28 6.46 -23.35 -33.00
CA GLY A 28 6.45 -24.73 -32.51
C GLY A 28 6.40 -24.82 -31.00
N GLN A 29 5.22 -25.12 -30.44
CA GLN A 29 4.96 -25.69 -29.11
C GLN A 29 5.82 -25.17 -27.93
N MET A 30 5.25 -24.23 -27.16
CA MET A 30 5.78 -23.84 -25.85
C MET A 30 5.67 -24.99 -24.84
N LYS A 31 6.82 -25.61 -24.54
CA LYS A 31 7.03 -26.43 -23.35
C LYS A 31 7.96 -25.64 -22.43
N GLY A 32 7.47 -25.26 -21.24
CA GLY A 32 8.26 -24.55 -20.23
C GLY A 32 7.97 -23.05 -20.07
N ALA A 33 6.70 -22.63 -20.12
CA ALA A 33 6.36 -21.30 -19.64
C ALA A 33 6.37 -21.28 -18.09
N VAL A 34 6.95 -20.25 -17.49
CA VAL A 34 6.97 -20.03 -16.04
C VAL A 34 6.10 -18.83 -15.74
N HIS A 35 5.24 -18.95 -14.73
CA HIS A 35 4.42 -17.82 -14.29
C HIS A 35 5.20 -16.98 -13.28
N CYS A 36 5.13 -15.67 -13.41
CA CYS A 36 5.62 -14.78 -12.37
C CYS A 36 4.75 -14.95 -11.12
N ALA A 37 5.36 -15.30 -9.99
CA ALA A 37 4.65 -15.45 -8.72
C ALA A 37 4.11 -14.12 -8.16
N CYS A 38 4.64 -12.99 -8.61
CA CYS A 38 4.25 -11.65 -8.15
C CYS A 38 3.07 -11.08 -8.97
N CYS A 39 3.14 -11.09 -10.30
CA CYS A 39 2.11 -10.47 -11.15
C CYS A 39 1.32 -11.45 -12.04
N GLY A 40 1.61 -12.75 -11.98
CA GLY A 40 0.92 -13.78 -12.79
C GLY A 40 1.31 -13.84 -14.27
N ALA A 41 2.17 -12.93 -14.75
CA ALA A 41 2.59 -12.88 -16.14
C ALA A 41 3.21 -14.21 -16.62
N ILE A 42 2.83 -14.66 -17.82
CA ILE A 42 3.37 -15.87 -18.43
C ILE A 42 4.70 -15.53 -19.10
N LEU A 43 5.79 -16.06 -18.57
CA LEU A 43 7.14 -15.77 -19.02
C LEU A 43 7.76 -16.96 -19.77
N PRO A 44 8.59 -16.70 -20.78
CA PRO A 44 9.36 -17.75 -21.45
C PRO A 44 10.43 -18.34 -20.50
N ALA A 45 10.70 -19.65 -20.62
CA ALA A 45 11.76 -20.30 -19.83
C ALA A 45 13.11 -19.61 -20.01
N GLY A 46 13.83 -19.42 -18.89
CA GLY A 46 15.20 -18.89 -18.86
C GLY A 46 15.31 -17.38 -18.63
N VAL A 47 14.20 -16.66 -18.45
CA VAL A 47 14.26 -15.27 -17.97
C VAL A 47 14.64 -15.23 -16.50
N ARG A 48 15.59 -14.35 -16.14
CA ARG A 48 16.06 -14.19 -14.74
C ARG A 48 15.21 -13.22 -13.94
N PHE A 49 14.43 -12.38 -14.62
CA PHE A 49 13.53 -11.38 -14.05
C PHE A 49 12.25 -11.33 -14.88
N CYS A 50 11.13 -11.02 -14.23
CA CYS A 50 9.86 -10.81 -14.90
C CYS A 50 9.92 -9.53 -15.73
N THR A 51 9.62 -9.63 -17.02
CA THR A 51 9.60 -8.49 -17.93
C THR A 51 8.38 -7.57 -17.73
N SER A 52 7.44 -7.95 -16.87
CA SER A 52 6.24 -7.16 -16.57
C SER A 52 6.30 -6.46 -15.22
N CYS A 53 6.97 -7.02 -14.21
CA CYS A 53 7.04 -6.43 -12.86
C CYS A 53 8.46 -6.37 -12.26
N GLY A 54 9.49 -6.85 -12.99
CA GLY A 54 10.88 -6.82 -12.52
C GLY A 54 11.27 -7.94 -11.54
N THR A 55 10.32 -8.70 -11.00
CA THR A 55 10.59 -9.73 -9.96
C THR A 55 11.51 -10.84 -10.46
N PRO A 56 12.61 -11.18 -9.75
CA PRO A 56 13.53 -12.24 -10.14
C PRO A 56 12.85 -13.61 -10.20
N ILE A 57 13.16 -14.39 -11.24
CA ILE A 57 12.58 -15.71 -11.50
C ILE A 57 13.69 -16.76 -11.35
N GLY A 58 13.56 -17.64 -10.34
CA GLY A 58 14.35 -18.89 -10.28
C GLY A 58 15.40 -19.04 -9.17
N ASN A 59 15.21 -18.52 -7.96
CA ASN A 59 16.00 -18.97 -6.80
C ASN A 59 15.32 -20.18 -6.13
N THR A 60 15.65 -21.39 -6.58
CA THR A 60 15.40 -22.62 -5.83
C THR A 60 16.48 -22.76 -4.75
N PHE A 61 16.14 -22.55 -3.48
CA PHE A 61 16.89 -23.14 -2.38
C PHE A 61 16.76 -24.66 -2.50
N THR A 62 17.88 -25.34 -2.75
CA THR A 62 17.94 -26.81 -2.80
C THR A 62 17.81 -27.39 -1.40
N GLN A 63 16.63 -27.94 -1.08
CA GLN A 63 16.54 -29.00 -0.06
C GLN A 63 16.94 -30.32 -0.72
N GLN A 64 18.07 -30.87 -0.30
CA GLN A 64 18.42 -32.27 -0.55
C GLN A 64 17.54 -33.14 0.35
N ASN A 65 16.65 -33.92 -0.25
CA ASN A 65 16.15 -35.15 0.32
C ASN A 65 16.28 -36.23 -0.76
N ASP A 66 17.35 -37.02 -0.63
CA ASP A 66 17.57 -38.25 -1.37
C ASP A 66 16.67 -39.34 -0.77
N ASP A 67 15.66 -39.76 -1.54
CA ASP A 67 15.00 -41.05 -1.36
C ASP A 67 15.14 -41.85 -2.66
N SER A 68 16.08 -42.80 -2.68
CA SER A 68 16.03 -43.90 -3.64
C SER A 68 16.27 -45.23 -2.92
N GLU A 69 15.24 -46.08 -2.95
CA GLU A 69 15.35 -47.51 -2.71
C GLU A 69 16.41 -48.15 -3.64
N GLY A 70 17.24 -49.05 -3.11
CA GLY A 70 17.99 -49.97 -3.97
C GLY A 70 19.27 -50.60 -3.43
N THR A 71 19.12 -51.74 -2.76
CA THR A 71 20.03 -52.91 -2.85
C THR A 71 21.25 -53.00 -1.91
N MET A 72 21.20 -54.07 -1.11
CA MET A 72 22.26 -54.72 -0.35
C MET A 72 23.57 -54.94 -1.13
N ILE A 73 24.73 -54.62 -0.51
CA ILE A 73 25.93 -55.49 -0.51
C ILE A 73 26.62 -55.36 0.87
N LEU A 74 26.90 -56.51 1.46
CA LEU A 74 27.70 -56.72 2.67
C LEU A 74 29.18 -56.45 2.37
N GLU A 75 29.92 -55.82 3.29
CA GLU A 75 31.20 -56.37 3.76
C GLU A 75 31.76 -55.65 4.99
N GLU A 76 32.43 -56.46 5.79
CA GLU A 76 32.98 -56.26 7.14
C GLU A 76 34.06 -55.17 7.22
N SER A 77 34.14 -54.45 8.35
CA SER A 77 35.16 -54.70 9.41
C SER A 77 35.27 -53.54 10.42
N ASN A 78 35.33 -53.95 11.68
CA ASN A 78 35.58 -53.25 12.94
C ASN A 78 37.12 -53.05 13.14
N PRO A 79 37.66 -52.53 14.27
CA PRO A 79 37.31 -51.44 15.21
C PRO A 79 38.50 -50.46 15.49
N GLU A 80 38.30 -49.61 16.51
CA GLU A 80 39.30 -49.03 17.46
C GLU A 80 39.99 -47.73 17.04
N GLN A 81 39.76 -46.64 17.79
CA GLN A 81 40.56 -46.35 18.99
C GLN A 81 40.01 -45.11 19.73
N GLU A 82 39.79 -45.28 21.03
CA GLU A 82 39.70 -44.22 22.02
C GLU A 82 41.07 -43.52 22.13
N ASP A 83 41.07 -42.19 22.30
CA ASP A 83 42.05 -41.59 23.20
C ASP A 83 41.51 -40.29 23.82
N SER A 84 41.51 -40.33 25.14
CA SER A 84 41.23 -39.27 26.09
C SER A 84 42.29 -38.17 26.06
N PHE A 85 41.89 -36.89 26.14
CA PHE A 85 42.74 -35.87 26.74
C PHE A 85 41.92 -34.76 27.39
N GLU A 86 42.05 -34.66 28.72
CA GLU A 86 41.56 -33.55 29.53
C GLU A 86 42.41 -32.29 29.29
N GLY A 87 41.74 -31.13 29.18
CA GLY A 87 42.39 -29.82 29.10
C GLY A 87 41.45 -28.70 29.52
N THR A 88 41.73 -28.14 30.70
CA THR A 88 40.96 -27.11 31.43
C THR A 88 41.12 -25.69 30.86
N MET A 89 40.04 -24.90 30.92
CA MET A 89 39.90 -23.42 30.90
C MET A 89 40.67 -22.60 29.86
N VAL A 90 39.96 -21.70 29.14
CA VAL A 90 40.01 -20.23 29.32
C VAL A 90 38.73 -19.62 28.70
N LEU A 91 38.07 -18.75 29.48
CA LEU A 91 37.03 -17.82 29.02
C LEU A 91 37.68 -16.69 28.22
N GLU A 92 37.23 -16.45 27.00
CA GLU A 92 37.36 -15.14 26.37
C GLU A 92 36.03 -14.78 25.70
N GLU A 93 35.40 -13.76 26.28
CA GLU A 93 34.25 -13.06 25.72
C GLU A 93 34.69 -12.32 24.46
N THR A 94 34.09 -12.64 23.32
CA THR A 94 33.99 -11.70 22.20
C THR A 94 32.56 -11.70 21.68
N SER A 95 31.83 -10.70 22.16
CA SER A 95 30.62 -10.15 21.56
C SER A 95 30.83 -9.84 20.08
N MET A 96 29.95 -10.35 19.21
CA MET A 96 29.63 -9.71 17.93
C MET A 96 28.11 -9.77 17.69
N PRO A 97 27.52 -8.70 17.15
CA PRO A 97 26.07 -8.53 17.07
C PRO A 97 25.51 -9.32 15.89
N PHE A 98 24.45 -10.08 16.12
CA PHE A 98 23.65 -10.67 15.05
C PHE A 98 22.56 -9.65 14.70
N THR A 99 22.78 -8.88 13.64
CA THR A 99 21.74 -8.12 12.96
C THR A 99 20.95 -9.11 12.08
N VAL A 100 19.70 -9.37 12.46
CA VAL A 100 18.74 -10.11 11.62
C VAL A 100 18.24 -9.14 10.56
N ASP A 101 18.46 -9.51 9.29
CA ASP A 101 18.01 -8.80 8.10
C ASP A 101 16.48 -8.94 7.94
N GLN A 102 15.80 -7.85 7.55
CA GLN A 102 14.34 -7.73 7.45
C GLN A 102 13.73 -8.56 6.30
N SER A 103 14.54 -9.10 5.39
CA SER A 103 14.08 -9.90 4.25
C SER A 103 13.54 -11.29 4.60
N ASP A 104 13.86 -11.83 5.78
CA ASP A 104 13.43 -13.18 6.19
C ASP A 104 12.02 -13.20 6.83
N LYS A 105 11.50 -12.05 7.28
CA LYS A 105 10.15 -11.96 7.88
C LYS A 105 9.04 -12.11 6.83
N THR A 106 9.29 -11.78 5.56
CA THR A 106 8.32 -11.87 4.47
C THR A 106 8.16 -13.30 3.92
N GLN A 107 9.10 -14.22 4.19
CA GLN A 107 8.99 -15.60 3.70
C GLN A 107 7.99 -16.46 4.48
N MET A 108 7.75 -16.20 5.77
CA MET A 108 6.76 -16.97 6.54
C MET A 108 5.30 -16.62 6.19
N LEU A 109 5.07 -15.47 5.55
CA LEU A 109 3.73 -15.03 5.11
C LEU A 109 3.36 -15.58 3.71
N ASN A 110 4.33 -15.93 2.87
CA ASN A 110 4.10 -16.37 1.49
C ASN A 110 3.80 -17.87 1.33
N ASP A 111 4.11 -18.71 2.32
CA ASP A 111 3.87 -20.17 2.22
C ASP A 111 2.39 -20.59 2.42
N SER A 112 1.48 -19.64 2.63
CA SER A 112 0.04 -19.91 2.81
C SER A 112 -0.85 -19.60 1.60
N SER A 113 -0.28 -19.25 0.43
CA SER A 113 -1.08 -19.01 -0.78
C SER A 113 -1.59 -20.33 -1.40
N MET A 114 -2.79 -20.78 -0.99
CA MET A 114 -3.58 -21.71 -1.80
C MET A 114 -4.51 -20.94 -2.76
N PRO A 115 -4.70 -21.39 -4.02
CA PRO A 115 -5.55 -20.71 -4.98
C PRO A 115 -7.01 -21.07 -4.73
N PHE A 116 -7.84 -20.09 -4.37
CA PHE A 116 -9.29 -20.28 -4.35
C PHE A 116 -9.88 -19.90 -5.71
N THR A 117 -10.19 -20.91 -6.52
CA THR A 117 -11.09 -20.72 -7.67
C THR A 117 -12.52 -20.63 -7.17
N VAL A 118 -13.17 -19.50 -7.43
CA VAL A 118 -14.59 -19.27 -7.14
C VAL A 118 -15.44 -20.23 -7.98
N ASP A 119 -16.06 -21.23 -7.36
CA ASP A 119 -17.20 -21.93 -7.94
C ASP A 119 -18.51 -21.37 -7.35
N GLN A 120 -19.46 -21.11 -8.24
CA GLN A 120 -20.66 -20.31 -8.02
C GLN A 120 -21.78 -21.05 -7.28
N SER A 121 -21.44 -22.13 -6.55
CA SER A 121 -22.38 -23.01 -5.86
C SER A 121 -22.43 -22.82 -4.33
N ASP A 122 -21.45 -22.14 -3.71
CA ASP A 122 -21.40 -21.91 -2.25
C ASP A 122 -22.27 -20.74 -1.75
N ARG A 123 -22.87 -19.96 -2.66
CA ARG A 123 -23.77 -18.84 -2.30
C ARG A 123 -25.04 -19.28 -1.56
N THR A 124 -25.36 -20.58 -1.58
CA THR A 124 -26.56 -21.15 -0.96
C THR A 124 -26.31 -21.85 0.37
N GLN A 125 -25.07 -21.97 0.84
CA GLN A 125 -24.77 -22.62 2.13
C GLN A 125 -24.45 -21.63 3.26
N MET A 126 -24.06 -20.38 2.93
CA MET A 126 -23.82 -19.32 3.93
C MET A 126 -25.07 -18.49 4.31
N LEU A 127 -26.24 -18.78 3.72
CA LEU A 127 -27.51 -18.11 4.06
C LEU A 127 -28.37 -18.88 5.08
N ASN A 128 -28.00 -20.11 5.45
CA ASN A 128 -28.76 -20.92 6.42
C ASN A 128 -28.20 -20.92 7.84
N ASP A 129 -26.99 -20.39 8.07
CA ASP A 129 -26.46 -20.22 9.44
C ASP A 129 -26.88 -18.88 10.07
N SER A 130 -27.51 -17.99 9.30
CA SER A 130 -28.10 -16.74 9.80
C SER A 130 -29.48 -16.92 10.47
N VAL A 131 -30.06 -18.13 10.46
CA VAL A 131 -31.32 -18.42 11.16
C VAL A 131 -31.27 -19.84 11.73
N GLY A 132 -30.54 -20.02 12.84
CA GLY A 132 -30.66 -21.25 13.62
C GLY A 132 -29.41 -21.75 14.33
N ASN A 133 -28.69 -20.90 15.06
CA ASN A 133 -28.01 -21.35 16.28
C ASN A 133 -27.59 -20.14 17.14
N GLU A 134 -28.53 -19.65 17.96
CA GLU A 134 -28.16 -18.96 19.20
C GLU A 134 -27.50 -19.98 20.14
N VAL A 135 -26.22 -20.26 19.91
CA VAL A 135 -25.40 -20.95 20.91
C VAL A 135 -24.79 -19.87 21.79
N ASN A 136 -25.39 -19.69 22.96
CA ASN A 136 -24.92 -18.93 24.11
C ASN A 136 -23.38 -18.90 24.23
N TYR A 137 -22.76 -17.76 23.90
CA TYR A 137 -21.36 -17.47 24.24
C TYR A 137 -21.23 -16.56 25.48
N ALA A 138 -22.14 -16.72 26.44
CA ALA A 138 -22.06 -16.11 27.78
C ALA A 138 -21.44 -17.05 28.84
N LYS A 139 -20.64 -18.06 28.45
CA LYS A 139 -20.14 -19.08 29.41
C LYS A 139 -18.64 -19.40 29.38
N TYR A 140 -17.81 -18.63 28.67
CA TYR A 140 -16.35 -18.85 28.70
C TYR A 140 -15.56 -17.82 29.52
N TYR A 141 -16.22 -16.82 30.14
CA TYR A 141 -15.59 -15.87 31.07
C TYR A 141 -16.06 -15.97 32.53
N GLU A 142 -16.68 -17.08 32.93
CA GLU A 142 -16.92 -17.37 34.37
C GLU A 142 -15.99 -18.49 34.82
N ASN A 143 -14.75 -18.15 35.18
CA ASN A 143 -13.99 -18.80 36.27
C ASN A 143 -12.58 -18.19 36.36
N ASN A 144 -12.47 -17.05 37.04
CA ASN A 144 -11.31 -16.74 37.88
C ASN A 144 -11.72 -15.68 38.90
N THR A 145 -12.55 -16.09 39.87
CA THR A 145 -12.76 -15.30 41.10
C THR A 145 -11.65 -15.64 42.08
N TYR A 146 -10.71 -14.71 42.26
CA TYR A 146 -9.88 -14.68 43.46
C TYR A 146 -10.78 -14.49 44.69
N ASN A 147 -10.72 -15.43 45.62
CA ASN A 147 -11.50 -15.42 46.86
C ASN A 147 -11.05 -14.27 47.78
N ASN A 148 -11.96 -13.34 48.11
CA ASN A 148 -12.01 -12.79 49.48
C ASN A 148 -13.40 -12.31 49.92
N SER A 149 -13.90 -12.94 50.98
CA SER A 149 -14.88 -12.54 52.03
C SER A 149 -16.10 -11.64 51.74
N MET A 150 -17.29 -12.23 51.95
CA MET A 150 -18.43 -11.77 52.79
C MET A 150 -19.03 -10.34 52.62
N ASN A 151 -20.27 -10.23 52.10
CA ASN A 151 -21.55 -10.15 52.88
C ASN A 151 -22.67 -9.32 52.17
N GLN A 152 -23.82 -9.98 51.95
CA GLN A 152 -25.23 -9.52 51.90
C GLN A 152 -25.68 -8.21 51.19
N GLY A 153 -26.48 -8.40 50.12
CA GLY A 153 -27.93 -8.15 50.16
C GLY A 153 -28.47 -6.81 49.63
N GLY A 154 -29.20 -6.85 48.51
CA GLY A 154 -30.08 -5.75 48.10
C GLY A 154 -30.61 -5.83 46.65
N ASN A 155 -31.85 -6.31 46.50
CA ASN A 155 -32.63 -6.24 45.25
C ASN A 155 -32.85 -4.79 44.80
N ASN A 156 -32.78 -4.52 43.49
CA ASN A 156 -33.58 -3.48 42.84
C ASN A 156 -33.79 -3.77 41.34
N THR A 157 -35.06 -3.80 40.96
CA THR A 157 -35.62 -3.82 39.60
C THR A 157 -35.37 -2.51 38.86
N VAL A 158 -34.94 -2.57 37.59
CA VAL A 158 -34.82 -1.39 36.70
C VAL A 158 -35.89 -1.46 35.59
N GLN A 159 -36.64 -0.36 35.47
CA GLN A 159 -37.62 -0.12 34.42
C GLN A 159 -36.95 0.42 33.15
N THR A 160 -37.43 -0.03 31.99
CA THR A 160 -37.04 0.45 30.67
C THR A 160 -37.81 1.74 30.33
N ASN A 161 -37.08 2.80 29.97
CA ASN A 161 -37.63 4.00 29.34
C ASN A 161 -37.08 4.14 27.93
N THR A 162 -37.95 4.05 26.93
CA THR A 162 -37.68 4.34 25.53
C THR A 162 -37.77 5.84 25.28
N ILE A 163 -36.72 6.45 24.70
CA ILE A 163 -36.76 7.82 24.16
C ILE A 163 -36.72 7.75 22.63
N GLN A 164 -37.80 8.19 21.98
CA GLN A 164 -37.81 8.45 20.54
C GLN A 164 -37.13 9.78 20.22
N SER A 165 -36.16 9.74 19.30
CA SER A 165 -35.47 10.92 18.74
C SER A 165 -36.23 11.48 17.53
N ASN A 166 -36.43 12.80 17.51
CA ASN A 166 -37.18 13.54 16.51
C ASN A 166 -36.21 14.44 15.70
N SER A 167 -35.48 13.88 14.74
CA SER A 167 -34.43 14.60 13.97
C SER A 167 -34.84 15.04 12.55
N GLY A 168 -36.04 14.73 12.09
CA GLY A 168 -36.43 14.86 10.67
C GLY A 168 -36.72 16.27 10.14
N ASN A 169 -36.89 17.29 10.99
CA ASN A 169 -37.36 18.61 10.54
C ASN A 169 -36.26 19.67 10.35
N LYS A 170 -35.05 19.49 10.90
CA LYS A 170 -33.97 20.48 10.77
C LYS A 170 -33.20 20.36 9.45
N MET A 171 -33.08 19.15 8.90
CA MET A 171 -32.31 18.90 7.67
C MET A 171 -32.99 19.50 6.42
N LYS A 172 -34.33 19.50 6.36
CA LYS A 172 -35.07 20.04 5.20
C LYS A 172 -34.97 21.57 5.08
N LEU A 173 -34.76 22.28 6.18
CA LEU A 173 -34.66 23.73 6.20
C LEU A 173 -33.27 24.21 5.72
N VAL A 174 -32.22 23.45 6.04
CA VAL A 174 -30.83 23.74 5.60
C VAL A 174 -30.67 23.52 4.10
N ILE A 175 -31.22 22.41 3.56
CA ILE A 175 -31.16 22.12 2.12
C ILE A 175 -31.90 23.19 1.31
N GLY A 176 -33.06 23.66 1.80
CA GLY A 176 -33.81 24.74 1.16
C GLY A 176 -33.04 26.06 1.05
N LEU A 177 -32.29 26.44 2.08
CA LEU A 177 -31.47 27.65 2.09
C LEU A 177 -30.27 27.55 1.13
N LEU A 178 -29.64 26.38 1.05
CA LEU A 178 -28.52 26.13 0.14
C LEU A 178 -28.93 26.22 -1.33
N CYS A 179 -30.10 25.68 -1.70
CA CYS A 179 -30.62 25.79 -3.05
C CYS A 179 -30.91 27.24 -3.46
N ILE A 180 -31.39 28.09 -2.53
CA ILE A 180 -31.67 29.50 -2.81
C ILE A 180 -30.36 30.28 -3.08
N MET A 181 -29.29 29.99 -2.36
CA MET A 181 -27.98 30.62 -2.55
C MET A 181 -27.35 30.27 -3.91
N ILE A 182 -27.49 29.01 -4.35
CA ILE A 182 -26.98 28.54 -5.65
C ILE A 182 -27.74 29.23 -6.79
N VAL A 183 -29.06 29.35 -6.68
CA VAL A 183 -29.87 30.06 -7.69
C VAL A 183 -29.52 31.55 -7.73
N ALA A 184 -29.26 32.18 -6.58
CA ALA A 184 -28.82 33.58 -6.55
C ALA A 184 -27.45 33.78 -7.21
N ALA A 185 -26.48 32.88 -7.00
CA ALA A 185 -25.18 32.93 -7.64
C ALA A 185 -25.26 32.75 -9.18
N ALA A 186 -26.10 31.83 -9.65
CA ALA A 186 -26.34 31.62 -11.08
C ALA A 186 -26.97 32.86 -11.75
N VAL A 187 -27.89 33.55 -11.06
CA VAL A 187 -28.47 34.81 -11.57
C VAL A 187 -27.42 35.91 -11.69
N VAL A 188 -26.49 36.02 -10.73
CA VAL A 188 -25.40 37.01 -10.79
C VAL A 188 -24.47 36.73 -11.98
N LEU A 189 -24.10 35.47 -12.23
CA LEU A 189 -23.29 35.08 -13.39
C LEU A 189 -23.95 35.44 -14.73
N VAL A 190 -25.26 35.22 -14.86
CA VAL A 190 -26.01 35.61 -16.07
C VAL A 190 -26.07 37.12 -16.25
N LEU A 191 -26.16 37.89 -15.16
CA LEU A 191 -26.17 39.36 -15.20
C LEU A 191 -24.80 39.95 -15.56
N VAL A 192 -23.70 39.30 -15.15
CA VAL A 192 -22.33 39.64 -15.57
C VAL A 192 -22.13 39.33 -17.04
N TRP A 193 -22.61 38.16 -17.51
CA TRP A 193 -22.51 37.77 -18.93
C TRP A 193 -23.33 38.66 -19.86
N LYS A 194 -24.45 39.19 -19.38
CA LYS A 194 -25.26 40.22 -20.09
C LYS A 194 -24.74 41.64 -19.95
N GLY A 195 -23.62 41.86 -19.25
CA GLY A 195 -22.99 43.17 -19.09
C GLY A 195 -23.78 44.19 -18.26
N ILE A 196 -24.75 43.74 -17.46
CA ILE A 196 -25.61 44.62 -16.64
C ILE A 196 -24.90 45.00 -15.32
N VAL A 197 -24.05 44.13 -14.80
CA VAL A 197 -23.27 44.33 -13.56
C VAL A 197 -21.78 44.27 -13.87
N LYS A 198 -21.02 45.30 -13.49
CA LYS A 198 -19.55 45.31 -13.57
C LYS A 198 -18.96 44.88 -12.23
N LEU A 199 -18.10 43.85 -12.24
CA LEU A 199 -17.34 43.40 -11.08
C LEU A 199 -16.10 44.30 -10.87
N PRO A 200 -15.64 44.51 -9.63
CA PRO A 200 -14.57 45.47 -9.33
C PRO A 200 -13.18 44.83 -9.41
N PHE A 201 -12.77 44.31 -10.57
CA PHE A 201 -11.38 43.90 -10.80
C PHE A 201 -11.04 44.06 -12.30
N ASP A 202 -10.03 44.89 -12.58
CA ASP A 202 -9.50 45.16 -13.92
C ASP A 202 -8.41 44.14 -14.27
N LEU A 203 -8.62 43.34 -15.31
CA LEU A 203 -7.58 42.56 -16.00
C LEU A 203 -7.45 43.07 -17.44
N PRO A 204 -6.23 43.35 -17.95
CA PRO A 204 -6.05 43.93 -19.26
C PRO A 204 -6.21 42.88 -20.39
N PHE A 205 -7.13 43.19 -21.30
CA PHE A 205 -7.38 42.53 -22.58
C PHE A 205 -6.39 43.04 -23.64
N ILE A 206 -5.67 42.14 -24.33
CA ILE A 206 -4.83 42.49 -25.50
C ILE A 206 -5.58 42.06 -26.77
N PRO A 207 -5.90 42.97 -27.70
CA PRO A 207 -6.55 42.64 -28.96
C PRO A 207 -5.54 42.26 -30.05
N THR A 208 -5.96 41.31 -30.89
CA THR A 208 -5.40 40.96 -32.19
C THR A 208 -5.41 42.15 -33.16
N MET A 209 -4.33 42.33 -33.93
CA MET A 209 -4.34 43.15 -35.14
C MET A 209 -3.64 42.42 -36.29
N GLU A 210 -4.42 42.14 -37.33
CA GLU A 210 -3.99 41.94 -38.70
C GLU A 210 -3.44 43.26 -39.26
N THR A 211 -2.39 43.21 -40.08
CA THR A 211 -2.11 44.26 -41.06
C THR A 211 -1.37 43.67 -42.26
N GLU A 212 -2.09 43.54 -43.38
CA GLU A 212 -1.51 43.47 -44.72
C GLU A 212 -0.83 44.80 -45.06
N THR A 213 0.31 44.78 -45.78
CA THR A 213 0.54 45.61 -46.99
C THR A 213 1.84 45.18 -47.70
N THR A 214 1.67 44.87 -48.98
CA THR A 214 2.58 44.70 -50.14
C THR A 214 4.02 45.24 -50.07
N THR A 215 4.96 44.57 -50.75
CA THR A 215 5.59 45.01 -52.02
C THR A 215 6.54 43.93 -52.58
N GLU A 216 6.33 43.55 -53.85
CA GLU A 216 7.23 42.75 -54.68
C GLU A 216 8.45 43.56 -55.15
N VAL A 217 9.66 43.01 -55.04
CA VAL A 217 10.79 43.30 -55.95
C VAL A 217 11.64 42.03 -56.09
N GLU A 218 11.67 41.46 -57.29
CA GLU A 218 12.67 40.47 -57.71
C GLU A 218 14.06 41.12 -57.81
N SER A 219 15.09 40.47 -57.25
CA SER A 219 16.40 40.40 -57.92
C SER A 219 17.26 39.30 -57.29
N SER A 220 17.59 38.33 -58.11
CA SER A 220 18.66 37.35 -57.92
C SER A 220 20.02 38.04 -57.72
N THR A 221 20.82 37.51 -56.78
CA THR A 221 22.18 36.99 -57.02
C THR A 221 22.73 36.37 -55.74
N VAL A 222 23.18 35.13 -55.90
CA VAL A 222 23.96 34.33 -54.95
C VAL A 222 25.32 34.98 -54.76
N GLU A 223 25.70 35.33 -53.53
CA GLU A 223 27.09 35.29 -53.09
C GLU A 223 27.18 34.86 -51.62
N THR A 224 27.85 33.74 -51.43
CA THR A 224 28.20 33.09 -50.18
C THR A 224 29.33 33.86 -49.52
N ILE A 225 29.13 34.40 -48.31
CA ILE A 225 30.23 34.74 -47.39
C ILE A 225 29.84 34.28 -45.99
N ASN A 226 30.63 33.33 -45.48
CA ASN A 226 30.63 32.88 -44.10
C ASN A 226 30.95 34.05 -43.16
N GLU A 227 29.99 34.44 -42.35
CA GLU A 227 30.25 35.12 -41.08
C GLU A 227 29.69 34.27 -39.95
N LYS A 228 30.49 34.14 -38.88
CA LYS A 228 30.21 33.38 -37.68
C LYS A 228 28.88 33.83 -37.05
N GLU A 229 27.86 32.98 -37.15
CA GLU A 229 26.69 33.05 -36.25
C GLU A 229 27.08 32.51 -34.88
N SER A 230 27.25 33.43 -33.95
CA SER A 230 26.86 33.22 -32.57
C SER A 230 25.33 33.10 -32.54
N GLY A 231 24.81 31.95 -32.11
CA GLY A 231 23.38 31.74 -31.82
C GLY A 231 22.60 31.07 -32.95
N LYS A 232 22.73 29.75 -33.11
CA LYS A 232 21.73 28.95 -33.84
C LYS A 232 20.90 28.22 -32.79
N GLY A 233 19.74 28.79 -32.45
CA GLY A 233 18.74 28.10 -31.65
C GLY A 233 18.23 26.85 -32.37
N VAL A 234 17.55 25.98 -31.62
CA VAL A 234 16.88 24.79 -32.16
C VAL A 234 15.81 25.22 -33.18
N SER A 235 15.76 24.57 -34.35
CA SER A 235 14.76 24.90 -35.37
C SER A 235 13.40 24.23 -35.09
N GLU A 236 12.33 24.80 -35.63
CA GLU A 236 10.97 24.21 -35.55
C GLU A 236 10.93 22.78 -36.13
N GLU A 237 11.72 22.50 -37.17
CA GLU A 237 11.82 21.14 -37.74
C GLU A 237 12.42 20.14 -36.74
N GLN A 238 13.34 20.59 -35.89
CA GLN A 238 13.95 19.75 -34.85
C GLN A 238 12.99 19.52 -33.66
N LEU A 239 12.13 20.50 -33.35
CA LEU A 239 11.10 20.40 -32.31
C LEU A 239 9.90 19.55 -32.72
N SER A 240 9.60 19.48 -34.02
CA SER A 240 8.36 18.89 -34.56
C SER A 240 8.03 17.49 -34.05
N ASN A 241 9.02 16.64 -33.76
CA ASN A 241 8.75 15.30 -33.22
C ASN A 241 8.29 15.35 -31.76
N ALA A 242 8.97 16.15 -30.93
CA ALA A 242 8.63 16.35 -29.53
C ALA A 242 7.29 17.08 -29.39
N ASP A 243 7.04 18.10 -30.22
CA ASP A 243 5.77 18.85 -30.24
C ASP A 243 4.58 17.96 -30.61
N ARG A 244 4.81 17.01 -31.54
CA ARG A 244 3.80 16.03 -31.94
C ARG A 244 3.47 15.11 -30.76
N ASP A 245 4.48 14.55 -30.10
CA ASP A 245 4.27 13.68 -28.94
C ASP A 245 3.57 14.43 -27.81
N LEU A 246 3.96 15.69 -27.54
CA LEU A 246 3.30 16.53 -26.54
C LEU A 246 1.84 16.81 -26.92
N SER A 247 1.54 17.09 -28.19
CA SER A 247 0.18 17.35 -28.67
C SER A 247 -0.70 16.10 -28.59
N GLU A 248 -0.18 14.94 -29.01
CA GLU A 248 -0.86 13.65 -28.86
C GLU A 248 -1.11 13.34 -27.38
N GLY A 249 -0.13 13.61 -26.52
CA GLY A 249 -0.26 13.49 -25.07
C GLY A 249 -1.39 14.36 -24.52
N LYS A 250 -1.40 15.65 -24.85
CA LYS A 250 -2.45 16.61 -24.45
C LYS A 250 -3.85 16.15 -24.86
N GLU A 251 -4.01 15.58 -26.06
CA GLU A 251 -5.29 15.05 -26.51
C GLU A 251 -5.72 13.83 -25.69
N LYS A 252 -4.80 12.88 -25.48
CA LYS A 252 -5.09 11.62 -24.78
C LYS A 252 -5.41 11.81 -23.31
N ILE A 253 -4.74 12.72 -22.60
CA ILE A 253 -5.01 12.94 -21.16
C ILE A 253 -6.39 13.56 -20.87
N GLU A 254 -7.12 13.99 -21.89
CA GLU A 254 -8.53 14.39 -21.75
C GLU A 254 -9.48 13.18 -21.74
N ASN A 255 -9.01 12.00 -22.16
CA ASN A 255 -9.76 10.75 -22.11
C ASN A 255 -9.16 9.81 -21.05
N ILE A 256 -9.98 9.43 -20.06
CA ILE A 256 -9.53 8.58 -18.95
C ILE A 256 -9.03 7.20 -19.41
N GLU A 257 -9.56 6.67 -20.52
CA GLU A 257 -9.15 5.37 -21.08
C GLU A 257 -7.76 5.43 -21.74
N GLU A 258 -7.32 6.62 -22.14
CA GLU A 258 -6.04 6.86 -22.82
C GLU A 258 -5.07 7.66 -21.94
N LEU A 259 -5.41 7.88 -20.67
CA LEU A 259 -4.65 8.74 -19.77
C LEU A 259 -3.20 8.28 -19.61
N ILE A 260 -2.98 6.97 -19.43
CA ILE A 260 -1.64 6.39 -19.30
C ILE A 260 -0.85 6.53 -20.60
N ASP A 261 -1.44 6.18 -21.74
CA ASP A 261 -0.81 6.38 -23.05
C ASP A 261 -0.46 7.85 -23.29
N GLY A 262 -1.31 8.77 -22.84
CA GLY A 262 -1.07 10.21 -22.88
C GLY A 262 0.12 10.63 -22.02
N MET A 263 0.25 10.08 -20.80
CA MET A 263 1.40 10.29 -19.92
C MET A 263 2.70 9.81 -20.58
N GLU A 264 2.71 8.62 -21.19
CA GLU A 264 3.87 8.08 -21.91
C GLU A 264 4.27 8.99 -23.09
N ASN A 265 3.29 9.52 -23.83
CA ASN A 265 3.54 10.48 -24.90
C ASN A 265 4.20 11.77 -24.37
N ILE A 266 3.76 12.29 -23.23
CA ILE A 266 4.34 13.50 -22.63
C ILE A 266 5.76 13.24 -22.09
N GLU A 267 5.99 12.10 -21.45
CA GLU A 267 7.34 11.68 -21.02
C GLU A 267 8.31 11.59 -22.20
N SER A 268 7.87 10.99 -23.31
CA SER A 268 8.64 10.94 -24.56
C SER A 268 8.99 12.35 -25.07
N ALA A 269 8.05 13.29 -25.00
CA ALA A 269 8.30 14.67 -25.42
C ALA A 269 9.33 15.37 -24.51
N MET A 270 9.21 15.23 -23.19
CA MET A 270 10.17 15.81 -22.22
C MET A 270 11.59 15.30 -22.48
N GLU A 271 11.79 13.99 -22.66
CA GLU A 271 13.13 13.43 -22.92
C GLU A 271 13.70 13.90 -24.27
N GLN A 272 12.84 14.12 -25.28
CA GLN A 272 13.27 14.69 -26.56
C GLN A 272 13.70 16.16 -26.41
N TYR A 273 12.96 17.00 -25.67
CA TYR A 273 13.38 18.38 -25.42
C TYR A 273 14.71 18.45 -24.66
N LYS A 274 14.90 17.58 -23.67
CA LYS A 274 16.19 17.44 -22.97
C LYS A 274 17.31 17.06 -23.93
N THR A 275 17.10 16.06 -24.78
CA THR A 275 18.06 15.65 -25.81
C THR A 275 18.42 16.81 -26.76
N LEU A 276 17.42 17.59 -27.19
CA LEU A 276 17.65 18.76 -28.04
C LEU A 276 18.47 19.85 -27.33
N ALA A 277 18.24 20.07 -26.04
CA ALA A 277 19.04 21.00 -25.24
C ALA A 277 20.50 20.53 -25.10
N ASP A 278 20.73 19.22 -24.92
CA ASP A 278 22.06 18.64 -24.83
C ASP A 278 22.84 18.74 -26.17
N GLU A 279 22.16 18.50 -27.30
CA GLU A 279 22.79 18.49 -28.62
C GLU A 279 23.05 19.89 -29.19
N PHE A 280 22.11 20.81 -29.02
CA PHE A 280 22.13 22.12 -29.68
C PHE A 280 22.31 23.29 -28.70
N GLY A 281 22.32 23.02 -27.40
CA GLY A 281 22.40 24.01 -26.34
C GLY A 281 21.02 24.49 -25.88
N MET A 282 20.95 24.95 -24.64
CA MET A 282 19.73 25.47 -24.03
C MET A 282 19.29 26.76 -24.75
N SER A 283 18.11 26.72 -25.38
CA SER A 283 17.47 27.88 -26.00
C SER A 283 16.16 28.22 -25.28
N GLU A 284 15.74 29.48 -25.38
CA GLU A 284 14.49 29.96 -24.77
C GLU A 284 13.30 29.11 -25.23
N SER A 285 13.20 28.83 -26.54
CA SER A 285 12.15 27.98 -27.10
C SER A 285 12.14 26.56 -26.52
N VAL A 286 13.29 25.87 -26.45
CA VAL A 286 13.37 24.53 -25.85
C VAL A 286 13.00 24.55 -24.37
N SER A 287 13.39 25.61 -23.65
CA SER A 287 13.02 25.77 -22.25
C SER A 287 11.51 25.97 -22.06
N GLU A 288 10.86 26.77 -22.92
CA GLU A 288 9.41 26.99 -22.87
C GLU A 288 8.63 25.71 -23.17
N HIS A 289 9.05 24.93 -24.17
CA HIS A 289 8.38 23.67 -24.54
C HIS A 289 8.56 22.59 -23.48
N MET A 290 9.74 22.53 -22.85
CA MET A 290 9.97 21.65 -21.70
C MET A 290 9.07 22.03 -20.52
N ALA A 291 8.98 23.33 -20.19
CA ALA A 291 8.13 23.80 -19.10
C ALA A 291 6.65 23.47 -19.35
N ASP A 292 6.13 23.73 -20.55
CA ASP A 292 4.77 23.36 -20.95
C ASP A 292 4.55 21.84 -20.89
N ALA A 293 5.51 21.03 -21.36
CA ALA A 293 5.42 19.58 -21.28
C ALA A 293 5.37 19.09 -19.83
N TYR A 294 6.19 19.64 -18.96
CA TYR A 294 6.20 19.30 -17.54
C TYR A 294 4.90 19.68 -16.84
N ASP A 295 4.37 20.89 -17.08
CA ASP A 295 3.09 21.34 -16.50
C ASP A 295 1.92 20.43 -16.92
N VAL A 296 1.94 19.96 -18.17
CA VAL A 296 0.94 19.03 -18.71
C VAL A 296 1.10 17.65 -18.08
N TYR A 297 2.34 17.18 -17.90
CA TYR A 297 2.62 15.93 -17.21
C TYR A 297 2.13 15.94 -15.75
N VAL A 298 2.40 17.03 -15.02
CA VAL A 298 1.88 17.24 -13.66
C VAL A 298 0.35 17.20 -13.65
N SER A 299 -0.30 17.85 -14.62
CA SER A 299 -1.76 17.82 -14.77
C SER A 299 -2.28 16.39 -15.01
N ALA A 300 -1.58 15.58 -15.80
CA ALA A 300 -1.92 14.19 -16.06
C ALA A 300 -1.80 13.31 -14.80
N ILE A 301 -0.73 13.48 -14.01
CA ILE A 301 -0.56 12.78 -12.72
C ILE A 301 -1.68 13.14 -11.74
N ILE A 302 -2.06 14.41 -11.65
CA ILE A 302 -3.16 14.83 -10.78
C ILE A 302 -4.47 14.17 -11.22
N LYS A 303 -4.76 14.11 -12.52
CA LYS A 303 -5.92 13.39 -13.07
C LYS A 303 -5.88 11.89 -12.73
N HIS A 304 -4.71 11.26 -12.85
CA HIS A 304 -4.54 9.84 -12.56
C HIS A 304 -4.71 9.55 -11.06
N LYS A 305 -4.11 10.36 -10.20
CA LYS A 305 -4.34 10.37 -8.75
C LYS A 305 -5.83 10.46 -8.43
N ASP A 306 -6.56 11.43 -9.01
CA ASP A 306 -7.99 11.61 -8.74
C ASP A 306 -8.80 10.38 -9.14
N MET A 307 -8.54 9.80 -10.32
CA MET A 307 -9.18 8.55 -10.76
C MET A 307 -8.90 7.38 -9.80
N MET A 308 -7.65 7.19 -9.40
CA MET A 308 -7.26 6.11 -8.51
C MET A 308 -7.81 6.30 -7.09
N ALA A 309 -7.88 7.53 -6.60
CA ALA A 309 -8.37 7.86 -5.25
C ALA A 309 -9.88 7.65 -5.05
N GLU A 310 -10.63 7.48 -6.15
CA GLU A 310 -12.05 7.10 -6.16
C GLU A 310 -12.29 5.61 -5.93
N GLN A 311 -11.27 4.77 -6.11
CA GLN A 311 -11.35 3.34 -5.85
C GLN A 311 -11.47 3.03 -4.35
N GLU A 312 -11.72 1.76 -4.01
CA GLU A 312 -11.74 1.32 -2.61
C GLU A 312 -10.39 1.59 -1.92
N LEU A 313 -10.42 1.92 -0.63
CA LEU A 313 -9.20 2.26 0.10
C LEU A 313 -8.27 1.04 0.20
N SER A 314 -7.00 1.21 -0.16
CA SER A 314 -5.95 0.22 0.04
C SER A 314 -4.58 0.90 0.14
N GLY A 315 -3.62 0.22 0.77
CA GLY A 315 -2.24 0.72 0.82
C GLY A 315 -1.56 0.73 -0.55
N GLY A 316 -1.97 -0.17 -1.45
CA GLY A 316 -1.42 -0.28 -2.80
C GLY A 316 -1.74 0.94 -3.66
N ILE A 317 -2.97 1.47 -3.58
CA ILE A 317 -3.37 2.69 -4.29
C ILE A 317 -2.55 3.89 -3.81
N HIS A 318 -2.40 4.05 -2.48
CA HIS A 318 -1.58 5.12 -1.92
C HIS A 318 -0.13 5.01 -2.41
N THR A 319 0.46 3.82 -2.30
CA THR A 319 1.85 3.56 -2.70
C THR A 319 2.08 3.87 -4.17
N GLN A 320 1.19 3.43 -5.06
CA GLN A 320 1.29 3.70 -6.49
C GLN A 320 1.26 5.20 -6.77
N ILE A 321 0.27 5.92 -6.24
CA ILE A 321 0.14 7.37 -6.45
C ILE A 321 1.37 8.11 -5.92
N MET A 322 1.86 7.75 -4.72
CA MET A 322 3.05 8.39 -4.14
C MET A 322 4.31 8.13 -4.96
N ASN A 323 4.44 6.96 -5.57
CA ASN A 323 5.53 6.64 -6.49
C ASN A 323 5.47 7.46 -7.78
N GLU A 324 4.28 7.71 -8.32
CA GLU A 324 4.10 8.57 -9.51
C GLU A 324 4.45 10.03 -9.21
N PHE A 325 3.99 10.57 -8.07
CA PHE A 325 4.44 11.88 -7.59
C PHE A 325 5.96 11.93 -7.40
N GLY A 326 6.55 10.90 -6.79
CA GLY A 326 8.00 10.79 -6.59
C GLY A 326 8.78 10.81 -7.90
N GLN A 327 8.31 10.09 -8.92
CA GLN A 327 8.92 10.09 -10.25
C GLN A 327 8.87 11.47 -10.92
N ALA A 328 7.73 12.16 -10.86
CA ALA A 328 7.61 13.50 -11.43
C ALA A 328 8.49 14.55 -10.73
N ILE A 329 8.72 14.39 -9.43
CA ILE A 329 9.68 15.21 -8.69
C ILE A 329 11.10 14.91 -9.16
N ALA A 330 11.46 13.62 -9.32
CA ALA A 330 12.77 13.23 -9.81
C ALA A 330 13.03 13.78 -11.23
N TYR A 331 12.02 13.78 -12.12
CA TYR A 331 12.11 14.44 -13.42
C TYR A 331 12.36 15.94 -13.30
N ALA A 332 11.64 16.65 -12.42
CA ALA A 332 11.91 18.08 -12.20
C ALA A 332 13.33 18.32 -11.68
N GLU A 333 13.82 17.52 -10.73
CA GLU A 333 15.18 17.63 -10.22
C GLU A 333 16.22 17.44 -11.33
N GLU A 334 15.99 16.46 -12.22
CA GLU A 334 16.83 16.22 -13.40
C GLU A 334 16.80 17.40 -14.37
N PHE A 335 15.63 17.93 -14.69
CA PHE A 335 15.49 19.05 -15.62
C PHE A 335 16.09 20.35 -15.06
N ILE A 336 15.88 20.63 -13.77
CA ILE A 336 16.52 21.77 -13.09
C ILE A 336 18.05 21.62 -13.11
N ALA A 337 18.57 20.40 -12.90
CA ALA A 337 20.01 20.13 -12.98
C ALA A 337 20.56 20.33 -14.40
N ALA A 338 19.75 20.05 -15.44
CA ALA A 338 20.07 20.35 -16.84
C ALA A 338 19.91 21.83 -17.21
N GLY A 339 19.39 22.67 -16.31
CA GLY A 339 19.26 24.12 -16.49
C GLY A 339 17.89 24.59 -16.99
N PHE A 340 16.88 23.72 -17.00
CA PHE A 340 15.49 24.10 -17.28
C PHE A 340 14.85 24.81 -16.08
N ASP A 341 13.90 25.68 -16.37
CA ASP A 341 13.02 26.31 -15.37
C ASP A 341 11.65 25.61 -15.39
N VAL A 342 11.39 24.76 -14.39
CA VAL A 342 10.12 24.02 -14.24
C VAL A 342 9.53 24.27 -12.85
N ASP A 343 8.20 24.45 -12.76
CA ASP A 343 7.52 24.71 -11.49
C ASP A 343 7.06 23.42 -10.81
N THR A 344 7.55 23.17 -9.60
CA THR A 344 7.18 21.99 -8.78
C THR A 344 6.15 22.32 -7.70
N SER A 345 5.74 23.58 -7.56
CA SER A 345 4.93 24.06 -6.44
C SER A 345 3.57 23.37 -6.38
N LEU A 346 2.90 23.24 -7.53
CA LEU A 346 1.60 22.55 -7.62
C LEU A 346 1.74 21.05 -7.32
N LEU A 347 2.73 20.38 -7.91
CA LEU A 347 2.97 18.96 -7.73
C LEU A 347 3.22 18.59 -6.27
N ILE A 348 4.08 19.35 -5.59
CA ILE A 348 4.39 19.16 -4.16
C ILE A 348 3.14 19.39 -3.29
N SER A 349 2.40 20.46 -3.55
CA SER A 349 1.17 20.78 -2.81
C SER A 349 0.11 19.69 -2.97
N GLU A 350 -0.08 19.17 -4.18
CA GLU A 350 -1.03 18.08 -4.47
C GLU A 350 -0.60 16.76 -3.83
N ARG A 351 0.70 16.42 -3.89
CA ARG A 351 1.27 15.24 -3.22
C ARG A 351 1.01 15.27 -1.71
N ASP A 352 1.38 16.36 -1.05
CA ASP A 352 1.28 16.47 0.41
C ASP A 352 -0.19 16.52 0.87
N GLY A 353 -1.03 17.20 0.09
CA GLY A 353 -2.47 17.24 0.30
C GLY A 353 -3.12 15.86 0.13
N PHE A 354 -2.73 15.12 -0.91
CA PHE A 354 -3.18 13.75 -1.14
C PHE A 354 -2.74 12.82 -0.01
N ASP A 355 -1.46 12.80 0.35
CA ASP A 355 -0.93 11.94 1.41
C ASP A 355 -1.68 12.16 2.72
N THR A 356 -1.77 13.42 3.16
CA THR A 356 -2.51 13.78 4.38
C THR A 356 -3.97 13.32 4.32
N SER A 357 -4.66 13.61 3.22
CA SER A 357 -6.09 13.27 3.06
C SER A 357 -6.31 11.76 3.03
N TYR A 358 -5.49 11.01 2.29
CA TYR A 358 -5.61 9.57 2.12
C TYR A 358 -5.29 8.83 3.42
N ARG A 359 -4.19 9.19 4.09
CA ARG A 359 -3.84 8.65 5.42
C ARG A 359 -4.98 8.85 6.43
N ASN A 360 -5.60 10.03 6.45
CA ASN A 360 -6.76 10.30 7.32
C ASN A 360 -7.97 9.41 6.99
N ARG A 361 -8.23 9.14 5.69
CA ARG A 361 -9.29 8.22 5.26
C ARG A 361 -9.01 6.78 5.72
N VAL A 362 -7.77 6.30 5.57
CA VAL A 362 -7.33 4.98 6.03
C VAL A 362 -7.46 4.84 7.55
N ILE A 363 -6.96 5.81 8.31
CA ILE A 363 -7.11 5.84 9.78
C ILE A 363 -8.58 5.79 10.19
N LYS A 364 -9.43 6.56 9.51
CA LYS A 364 -10.87 6.56 9.78
C LYS A 364 -11.49 5.18 9.51
N ALA A 365 -11.12 4.53 8.40
CA ALA A 365 -11.59 3.19 8.09
C ALA A 365 -11.20 2.19 9.18
N PHE A 366 -9.94 2.21 9.66
CA PHE A 366 -9.54 1.39 10.81
C PHE A 366 -10.24 1.77 12.12
N ASN A 367 -10.54 3.05 12.35
CA ASN A 367 -11.25 3.47 13.55
C ASN A 367 -12.69 2.93 13.59
N GLU A 368 -13.29 2.57 12.45
CA GLU A 368 -14.61 1.91 12.44
C GLU A 368 -14.59 0.56 13.19
N PHE A 369 -13.41 -0.05 13.43
CA PHE A 369 -13.26 -1.23 14.31
C PHE A 369 -13.83 -0.97 15.69
N ALA A 370 -13.65 0.24 16.23
CA ALA A 370 -14.13 0.59 17.56
C ALA A 370 -15.65 0.81 17.64
N SER A 371 -16.35 0.82 16.49
CA SER A 371 -17.76 1.19 16.39
C SER A 371 -18.71 0.06 16.00
N ARG A 372 -18.18 -1.12 15.63
CA ARG A 372 -18.94 -2.26 15.11
C ARG A 372 -18.83 -3.46 16.05
N ASP A 373 -19.88 -4.27 16.12
CA ASP A 373 -19.89 -5.50 16.94
C ASP A 373 -18.92 -6.58 16.41
N SER A 374 -18.64 -6.58 15.10
CA SER A 374 -17.67 -7.49 14.47
C SER A 374 -17.29 -7.05 13.05
N TRP A 375 -16.16 -7.59 12.57
CA TRP A 375 -15.61 -7.41 11.24
C TRP A 375 -15.38 -8.76 10.57
N SER A 376 -15.56 -8.83 9.25
CA SER A 376 -15.15 -10.02 8.50
C SER A 376 -13.64 -10.04 8.30
N ARG A 377 -13.07 -11.26 8.21
CA ARG A 377 -11.66 -11.48 7.90
C ARG A 377 -11.25 -10.79 6.58
N THR A 378 -12.16 -10.77 5.60
CA THR A 378 -11.93 -10.16 4.29
C THR A 378 -11.88 -8.64 4.36
N GLU A 379 -12.78 -7.99 5.09
CA GLU A 379 -12.74 -6.52 5.28
C GLU A 379 -11.43 -6.08 5.94
N ALA A 380 -11.01 -6.77 7.01
CA ALA A 380 -9.76 -6.46 7.70
C ALA A 380 -8.54 -6.70 6.79
N TRP A 381 -8.52 -7.81 6.03
CA TRP A 381 -7.44 -8.11 5.09
C TRP A 381 -7.32 -7.04 4.01
N ASN A 382 -8.42 -6.72 3.32
CA ASN A 382 -8.41 -5.74 2.24
C ASN A 382 -7.93 -4.36 2.69
N LEU A 383 -8.25 -3.97 3.92
CA LEU A 383 -7.78 -2.70 4.48
C LEU A 383 -6.31 -2.75 4.91
N MET A 384 -5.81 -3.90 5.36
CA MET A 384 -4.40 -4.06 5.72
C MET A 384 -3.48 -4.23 4.52
N ASP A 385 -4.00 -4.75 3.41
CA ASP A 385 -3.23 -5.03 2.19
C ASP A 385 -2.41 -3.81 1.76
N ASP A 386 -1.09 -4.02 1.61
CA ASP A 386 -0.05 -3.02 1.31
C ASP A 386 0.01 -1.78 2.22
N THR A 387 -0.75 -1.75 3.32
CA THR A 387 -0.80 -0.61 4.25
C THR A 387 0.46 -0.49 5.10
N ASP A 388 1.23 -1.57 5.21
CA ASP A 388 2.56 -1.58 5.83
C ASP A 388 3.58 -0.70 5.08
N ASN A 389 3.36 -0.43 3.79
CA ASN A 389 4.17 0.52 3.02
C ASN A 389 3.85 1.99 3.37
N MET A 390 2.75 2.25 4.09
CA MET A 390 2.34 3.62 4.42
C MET A 390 3.05 4.16 5.67
N PHE A 391 3.89 3.40 6.37
CA PHE A 391 4.56 3.90 7.56
C PHE A 391 6.00 3.41 7.65
N ALA A 392 6.83 4.18 8.35
CA ALA A 392 8.22 3.81 8.56
C ALA A 392 8.33 2.68 9.59
N SER A 393 9.19 1.69 9.33
CA SER A 393 9.32 0.52 10.21
C SER A 393 9.89 0.86 11.61
N ASP A 394 10.58 2.00 11.73
CA ASP A 394 11.15 2.52 12.97
C ASP A 394 10.20 3.46 13.74
N ASP A 395 9.17 4.00 13.08
CA ASP A 395 8.11 4.76 13.74
C ASP A 395 7.03 3.82 14.30
N LEU A 396 7.36 3.22 15.44
CA LEU A 396 6.48 2.25 16.09
C LEU A 396 5.14 2.87 16.54
N ASP A 397 5.08 4.18 16.72
CA ASP A 397 3.89 4.90 17.19
C ASP A 397 3.15 5.64 16.05
N ASP A 398 3.49 5.36 14.78
CA ASP A 398 2.72 5.83 13.63
C ASP A 398 1.24 5.41 13.76
N PRO A 399 0.29 6.35 13.60
CA PRO A 399 -1.14 6.06 13.78
C PRO A 399 -1.69 4.95 12.88
N ILE A 400 -1.19 4.82 11.64
CA ILE A 400 -1.59 3.75 10.72
C ILE A 400 -0.97 2.43 11.18
N ARG A 401 0.33 2.43 11.54
CA ARG A 401 1.00 1.22 12.06
C ARG A 401 0.24 0.59 13.21
N LEU A 402 -0.15 1.38 14.21
CA LEU A 402 -0.84 0.89 15.40
C LEU A 402 -2.17 0.19 15.05
N ARG A 403 -2.89 0.74 14.07
CA ARG A 403 -4.16 0.21 13.58
C ARG A 403 -3.96 -1.04 12.73
N TYR A 404 -2.94 -1.03 11.89
CA TYR A 404 -2.50 -2.19 11.14
C TYR A 404 -2.15 -3.35 12.08
N CYS A 405 -1.32 -3.13 13.11
CA CYS A 405 -0.95 -4.14 14.09
C CYS A 405 -2.16 -4.70 14.84
N TYR A 406 -3.13 -3.84 15.19
CA TYR A 406 -4.38 -4.26 15.81
C TYR A 406 -5.24 -5.13 14.89
N ALA A 407 -5.41 -4.71 13.63
CA ALA A 407 -6.15 -5.47 12.63
C ALA A 407 -5.46 -6.81 12.32
N LEU A 408 -4.13 -6.84 12.30
CA LEU A 408 -3.34 -8.06 12.09
C LEU A 408 -3.60 -9.06 13.22
N ALA A 409 -3.62 -8.58 14.48
CA ALA A 409 -3.94 -9.43 15.62
C ALA A 409 -5.33 -10.07 15.51
N TRP A 410 -6.34 -9.29 15.11
CA TRP A 410 -7.71 -9.77 14.87
C TRP A 410 -7.78 -10.78 13.74
N TRP A 411 -7.11 -10.49 12.62
CA TRP A 411 -7.06 -11.39 11.48
C TRP A 411 -6.40 -12.72 11.87
N THR A 412 -5.28 -12.68 12.59
CA THR A 412 -4.58 -13.87 13.11
C THR A 412 -5.46 -14.68 14.04
N GLN A 413 -6.17 -14.04 14.97
CA GLN A 413 -7.11 -14.71 15.86
C GLN A 413 -8.17 -15.49 15.07
N LYS A 414 -8.81 -14.86 14.08
CA LYS A 414 -9.84 -15.50 13.24
C LYS A 414 -9.28 -16.65 12.40
N GLN A 415 -8.03 -16.53 11.97
CA GLN A 415 -7.34 -17.61 11.28
C GLN A 415 -7.12 -18.82 12.20
N ILE A 416 -6.60 -18.59 13.41
CA ILE A 416 -6.37 -19.63 14.42
C ILE A 416 -7.68 -20.33 14.80
N GLU A 417 -8.76 -19.57 15.04
CA GLU A 417 -10.09 -20.13 15.33
C GLU A 417 -10.56 -21.09 14.22
N SER A 418 -10.36 -20.69 12.97
CA SER A 418 -10.72 -21.51 11.80
C SER A 418 -9.87 -22.78 11.72
N GLU A 419 -8.56 -22.67 11.92
CA GLU A 419 -7.60 -23.79 11.83
C GLU A 419 -7.74 -24.78 13.00
N LEU A 420 -8.09 -24.29 14.20
CA LEU A 420 -8.45 -25.16 15.33
C LEU A 420 -9.79 -25.87 15.08
N GLY A 421 -10.78 -25.15 14.54
CA GLY A 421 -12.09 -25.71 14.21
C GLY A 421 -12.03 -26.79 13.14
N SER A 422 -11.14 -26.67 12.16
CA SER A 422 -10.88 -27.71 11.15
C SER A 422 -9.95 -28.83 11.63
N GLY A 423 -9.29 -28.65 12.79
CA GLY A 423 -8.26 -29.57 13.28
C GLY A 423 -6.95 -29.52 12.49
N THR A 424 -6.72 -28.45 11.71
CA THR A 424 -5.49 -28.22 10.94
C THR A 424 -4.31 -27.90 11.86
N ILE A 425 -4.56 -27.24 12.99
CA ILE A 425 -3.55 -26.99 14.03
C ILE A 425 -4.05 -27.51 15.39
N THR A 426 -3.12 -27.80 16.29
CA THR A 426 -3.40 -28.05 17.71
C THR A 426 -3.38 -26.75 18.50
N GLN A 427 -3.78 -26.77 19.78
CA GLN A 427 -3.63 -25.59 20.66
C GLN A 427 -2.15 -25.23 20.82
N LYS A 428 -1.25 -26.22 20.93
CA LYS A 428 0.20 -25.97 20.89
C LYS A 428 0.64 -25.30 19.58
N GLY A 429 0.10 -25.73 18.44
CA GLY A 429 0.36 -25.10 17.14
C GLY A 429 -0.13 -23.65 17.09
N ALA A 430 -1.30 -23.37 17.66
CA ALA A 430 -1.84 -22.02 17.79
C ALA A 430 -0.94 -21.13 18.68
N ALA A 431 -0.46 -21.63 19.82
CA ALA A 431 0.47 -20.90 20.68
C ALA A 431 1.78 -20.54 19.96
N LEU A 432 2.39 -21.50 19.24
CA LEU A 432 3.59 -21.23 18.44
C LEU A 432 3.36 -20.19 17.34
N LYS A 433 2.20 -20.25 16.68
CA LYS A 433 1.81 -19.26 15.67
C LYS A 433 1.65 -17.87 16.26
N ILE A 434 1.06 -17.75 17.44
CA ILE A 434 0.97 -16.48 18.16
C ILE A 434 2.37 -15.98 18.55
N ALA A 435 3.21 -16.83 19.13
CA ALA A 435 4.57 -16.45 19.53
C ALA A 435 5.38 -15.85 18.35
N GLY A 436 5.21 -16.41 17.14
CA GLY A 436 5.88 -15.93 15.93
C GLY A 436 5.39 -14.58 15.40
N ILE A 437 4.22 -14.10 15.80
CA ILE A 437 3.61 -12.86 15.27
C ILE A 437 3.45 -11.75 16.33
N LEU A 438 3.77 -12.01 17.59
CA LEU A 438 3.58 -11.05 18.68
C LEU A 438 4.33 -9.73 18.44
N GLU A 439 5.59 -9.78 18.00
CA GLU A 439 6.35 -8.56 17.70
C GLU A 439 5.69 -7.74 16.57
N ALA A 440 5.23 -8.41 15.50
CA ALA A 440 4.59 -7.77 14.35
C ALA A 440 3.20 -7.17 14.68
N THR A 441 2.53 -7.72 15.69
CA THR A 441 1.24 -7.23 16.20
C THR A 441 1.41 -6.24 17.35
N ASP A 442 2.63 -5.73 17.55
CA ASP A 442 2.96 -4.79 18.63
C ASP A 442 2.63 -5.33 20.03
N TYR A 443 2.83 -6.63 20.20
CA TYR A 443 2.51 -7.38 21.41
C TYR A 443 1.05 -7.20 21.87
N ASN A 444 0.12 -7.30 20.92
CA ASN A 444 -1.31 -7.15 21.18
C ASN A 444 -1.77 -8.06 22.34
N LEU A 445 -2.36 -7.45 23.38
CA LEU A 445 -2.70 -8.15 24.63
C LEU A 445 -3.73 -9.26 24.46
N MET A 446 -4.62 -9.17 23.46
CA MET A 446 -5.56 -10.25 23.14
C MET A 446 -4.81 -11.51 22.69
N LEU A 447 -3.79 -11.36 21.85
CA LEU A 447 -2.98 -12.51 21.41
C LEU A 447 -2.14 -13.08 22.55
N VAL A 448 -1.58 -12.23 23.41
CA VAL A 448 -0.84 -12.68 24.61
C VAL A 448 -1.74 -13.52 25.51
N ASP A 449 -2.98 -13.07 25.74
CA ASP A 449 -3.98 -13.81 26.50
C ASP A 449 -4.31 -15.17 25.86
N TYR A 450 -4.51 -15.21 24.54
CA TYR A 450 -4.78 -16.45 23.81
C TYR A 450 -3.60 -17.42 23.86
N TYR A 451 -2.37 -16.92 23.75
CA TYR A 451 -1.16 -17.73 23.91
C TYR A 451 -1.14 -18.41 25.29
N ILE A 452 -1.41 -17.67 26.38
CA ILE A 452 -1.45 -18.22 27.75
C ILE A 452 -2.52 -19.31 27.85
N GLN A 453 -3.72 -19.05 27.33
CA GLN A 453 -4.82 -20.02 27.33
C GLN A 453 -4.45 -21.33 26.61
N TYR A 454 -3.84 -21.24 25.44
CA TYR A 454 -3.43 -22.43 24.67
C TYR A 454 -2.27 -23.19 25.32
N MET A 455 -1.32 -22.49 25.94
CA MET A 455 -0.21 -23.12 26.67
C MET A 455 -0.73 -23.89 27.89
N HIS A 456 -1.66 -23.30 28.66
CA HIS A 456 -2.31 -23.96 29.80
C HIS A 456 -3.09 -25.21 29.38
N ALA A 457 -3.82 -25.13 28.28
CA ALA A 457 -4.61 -26.26 27.80
C ALA A 457 -3.74 -27.48 27.40
N GLU A 458 -2.51 -27.24 26.99
CA GLU A 458 -1.50 -28.26 26.63
C GLU A 458 -0.55 -28.60 27.80
N GLY A 459 -0.80 -28.04 28.99
CA GLY A 459 0.03 -28.24 30.18
C GLY A 459 1.49 -27.79 30.01
N GLN A 460 1.75 -26.83 29.11
CA GLN A 460 3.07 -26.24 28.92
C GLN A 460 3.29 -25.09 29.93
N ASP A 461 4.54 -24.87 30.33
CA ASP A 461 4.90 -23.76 31.21
C ASP A 461 4.97 -22.44 30.41
N CYS A 462 4.17 -21.46 30.82
CA CYS A 462 4.20 -20.09 30.32
C CYS A 462 4.23 -19.06 31.46
N SER A 463 4.72 -19.44 32.65
CA SER A 463 4.67 -18.61 33.86
C SER A 463 5.33 -17.23 33.68
N MET A 464 6.39 -17.15 32.86
CA MET A 464 7.06 -15.88 32.54
C MET A 464 6.16 -14.94 31.73
N VAL A 465 5.42 -15.47 30.75
CA VAL A 465 4.48 -14.72 29.90
C VAL A 465 3.28 -14.29 30.72
N GLU A 466 2.72 -15.19 31.52
CA GLU A 466 1.60 -14.90 32.41
C GLU A 466 1.96 -13.80 33.43
N THR A 467 3.14 -13.89 34.06
CA THR A 467 3.62 -12.84 34.98
C THR A 467 3.75 -11.50 34.27
N ALA A 468 4.33 -11.47 33.06
CA ALA A 468 4.48 -10.25 32.29
C ALA A 468 3.13 -9.63 31.91
N TYR A 469 2.17 -10.47 31.51
CA TYR A 469 0.82 -10.05 31.17
C TYR A 469 0.10 -9.44 32.38
N LEU A 470 0.16 -10.08 33.56
CA LEU A 470 -0.44 -9.52 34.78
C LEU A 470 0.20 -8.19 35.19
N GLU A 471 1.53 -8.07 35.11
CA GLU A 471 2.22 -6.80 35.38
C GLU A 471 1.80 -5.68 34.42
N ILE A 472 1.44 -6.01 33.17
CA ILE A 472 0.88 -5.04 32.21
C ILE A 472 -0.52 -4.60 32.64
N LEU A 473 -1.38 -5.53 33.03
CA LEU A 473 -2.72 -5.19 33.51
C LEU A 473 -2.65 -4.28 34.74
N ASP A 474 -1.79 -4.61 35.71
CA ASP A 474 -1.56 -3.79 36.90
C ASP A 474 -1.01 -2.40 36.52
N LYS A 475 -0.06 -2.34 35.57
CA LYS A 475 0.51 -1.07 35.09
C LYS A 475 -0.56 -0.18 34.46
N LEU A 476 -1.45 -0.72 33.64
CA LEU A 476 -2.54 0.02 33.00
C LEU A 476 -3.57 0.49 34.04
N ALA A 477 -3.90 -0.35 35.02
CA ALA A 477 -4.77 0.02 36.13
C ALA A 477 -4.16 1.17 36.96
N ASP A 478 -2.88 1.08 37.33
CA ASP A 478 -2.20 2.06 38.17
C ASP A 478 -2.00 3.42 37.47
N THR A 479 -1.70 3.41 36.18
CA THR A 479 -1.32 4.62 35.44
C THR A 479 -2.47 5.27 34.68
N GLN A 480 -3.42 4.48 34.19
CA GLN A 480 -4.57 4.98 33.41
C GLN A 480 -5.91 4.74 34.10
N GLY A 481 -5.95 3.99 35.21
CA GLY A 481 -7.22 3.59 35.84
C GLY A 481 -8.03 2.62 34.98
N LEU A 482 -7.39 1.91 34.06
CA LEU A 482 -8.03 1.00 33.11
C LEU A 482 -7.86 -0.46 33.56
N HIS A 483 -8.95 -1.11 33.95
CA HIS A 483 -8.96 -2.52 34.33
C HIS A 483 -9.51 -3.37 33.18
N ILE A 484 -8.63 -3.96 32.37
CA ILE A 484 -9.05 -4.84 31.28
C ILE A 484 -9.64 -6.13 31.86
N GLY A 485 -10.78 -6.58 31.31
CA GLY A 485 -11.58 -7.67 31.85
C GLY A 485 -12.66 -7.23 32.86
N GLU A 486 -12.56 -6.01 33.40
CA GLU A 486 -13.56 -5.43 34.32
C GLU A 486 -14.23 -4.19 33.72
N ASP A 487 -13.44 -3.15 33.42
CA ASP A 487 -13.88 -1.91 32.79
C ASP A 487 -14.13 -2.09 31.29
N VAL A 488 -13.26 -2.84 30.62
CA VAL A 488 -13.24 -3.05 29.17
C VAL A 488 -12.96 -4.52 28.88
N ASP A 489 -13.84 -5.16 28.13
CA ASP A 489 -13.64 -6.53 27.65
C ASP A 489 -12.41 -6.60 26.72
N MET A 490 -11.63 -7.68 26.79
CA MET A 490 -10.40 -7.81 26.00
C MET A 490 -10.66 -7.72 24.48
N ALA A 491 -11.78 -8.24 23.99
CA ALA A 491 -12.13 -8.14 22.57
C ALA A 491 -12.55 -6.71 22.16
N HIS A 492 -12.74 -5.81 23.11
CA HIS A 492 -13.08 -4.42 22.86
C HIS A 492 -11.96 -3.47 23.30
N PHE A 493 -10.78 -3.99 23.66
CA PHE A 493 -9.65 -3.17 24.08
C PHE A 493 -8.92 -2.59 22.87
N TRP A 494 -9.09 -1.29 22.63
CA TRP A 494 -8.56 -0.61 21.45
C TRP A 494 -7.09 -0.22 21.66
N TYR A 495 -6.18 -1.19 21.62
CA TYR A 495 -4.73 -0.98 21.86
C TYR A 495 -4.11 0.17 21.04
N PHE A 496 -4.62 0.40 19.82
CA PHE A 496 -4.18 1.48 18.94
C PHE A 496 -4.62 2.88 19.38
N ASN A 497 -5.59 2.99 20.29
CA ASN A 497 -6.11 4.27 20.78
C ASN A 497 -5.09 4.92 21.73
N ASP A 498 -4.43 5.97 21.25
CA ASP A 498 -3.30 6.65 21.90
C ASP A 498 -3.68 7.97 22.59
N PHE A 499 -4.97 8.31 22.60
CA PHE A 499 -5.51 9.57 23.14
C PHE A 499 -4.99 10.82 22.42
N GLY A 500 -4.44 10.65 21.20
CA GLY A 500 -3.93 11.72 20.37
C GLY A 500 -4.98 12.28 19.39
N GLN A 501 -4.49 12.77 18.25
CA GLN A 501 -5.33 13.34 17.19
C GLN A 501 -6.41 12.37 16.67
N TYR A 502 -6.11 11.07 16.68
CA TYR A 502 -6.94 10.03 16.07
C TYR A 502 -7.69 9.18 17.11
N SER A 503 -7.85 9.70 18.32
CA SER A 503 -8.50 9.00 19.43
C SER A 503 -9.90 8.53 19.04
N VAL A 504 -10.25 7.27 19.36
CA VAL A 504 -11.60 6.74 19.16
C VAL A 504 -12.51 6.98 20.37
N ASP A 505 -11.92 7.02 21.57
CA ASP A 505 -12.57 7.46 22.80
C ASP A 505 -11.50 7.98 23.80
N ASP A 506 -11.92 8.40 24.99
CA ASP A 506 -11.08 9.04 26.01
C ASP A 506 -10.63 8.12 27.15
N LYS A 507 -10.97 6.82 27.13
CA LYS A 507 -10.70 5.89 28.24
C LYS A 507 -10.05 4.57 27.83
N ASN A 508 -10.50 3.98 26.73
CA ASN A 508 -10.14 2.63 26.29
C ASN A 508 -9.00 2.69 25.27
N GLY A 509 -7.79 2.39 25.73
CA GLY A 509 -6.60 2.47 24.91
C GLY A 509 -5.32 2.45 25.72
N VAL A 510 -4.21 2.73 25.06
CA VAL A 510 -2.87 2.70 25.65
C VAL A 510 -2.14 3.98 25.32
N THR A 511 -1.69 4.69 26.35
CA THR A 511 -0.82 5.86 26.15
C THR A 511 0.50 5.46 25.50
N THR A 512 1.14 6.36 24.77
CA THR A 512 2.47 6.11 24.15
C THR A 512 3.51 5.60 25.15
N GLU A 513 3.56 6.18 26.36
CA GLU A 513 4.48 5.75 27.42
C GLU A 513 4.25 4.28 27.83
N ASN A 514 2.99 3.91 28.08
CA ASN A 514 2.66 2.55 28.47
C ASN A 514 2.89 1.57 27.32
N ARG A 515 2.67 1.97 26.07
CA ARG A 515 2.94 1.12 24.90
C ARG A 515 4.43 0.80 24.78
N GLN A 516 5.29 1.80 24.93
CA GLN A 516 6.74 1.62 24.96
C GLN A 516 7.16 0.68 26.10
N TRP A 517 6.56 0.84 27.28
CA TRP A 517 6.82 -0.04 28.41
C TRP A 517 6.38 -1.49 28.13
N ILE A 518 5.20 -1.70 27.52
CA ILE A 518 4.69 -3.02 27.12
C ILE A 518 5.65 -3.70 26.14
N ARG A 519 6.10 -2.99 25.10
CA ARG A 519 7.09 -3.49 24.13
C ARG A 519 8.38 -3.94 24.80
N GLN A 520 8.91 -3.14 25.73
CA GLN A 520 10.10 -3.52 26.51
C GLN A 520 9.83 -4.73 27.39
N ARG A 521 8.66 -4.76 28.05
CA ARG A 521 8.31 -5.81 29.01
C ARG A 521 8.15 -7.15 28.32
N LEU A 522 7.38 -7.22 27.24
CA LEU A 522 7.15 -8.46 26.50
C LEU A 522 8.29 -8.82 25.57
N GLY A 523 9.05 -7.84 25.05
CA GLY A 523 10.28 -8.09 24.30
C GLY A 523 11.39 -8.75 25.12
N SER A 524 11.32 -8.68 26.46
CA SER A 524 12.24 -9.39 27.36
C SER A 524 11.81 -10.82 27.72
N VAL A 525 10.63 -11.25 27.28
CA VAL A 525 10.03 -12.54 27.65
C VAL A 525 10.34 -13.59 26.58
N THR A 526 10.56 -14.84 27.01
CA THR A 526 10.63 -16.00 26.12
C THR A 526 9.25 -16.63 25.98
N PHE A 527 8.79 -16.78 24.74
CA PHE A 527 7.53 -17.41 24.34
C PHE A 527 7.74 -18.83 23.82
#